data_AF-A0A953KG74-F1
#
_entry.id   AF-A0A953KG74-F1
#
_cell.length_a   1.000
_cell.length_b   1.000
_cell.length_c   1.000
_cell.angle_alpha   90.00
_cell.angle_beta   90.00
_cell.angle_gamma   90.00
#
_symmetry.space_group_name_H-M   'P 1'
#
loop_
_entity.id
_entity.type
_entity.pdbx_description
1 polymer ?
#
loop_
_entity_poly.entity_id
_entity_poly.type
_entity_poly.pdbx_seq_one_letter_code
_entity_poly.pdbx_strand_id
1 'polypeptide(L)'
;MHKILLILGLSTILVISQIKEAKAIEFDANTFSCQNYYDLANTDSSESFIILTYITSYYHTLHHITPPDFANVSDLLEQTDQYCQIHHNNTLLDAVSSIRIKDQGLDVLSITCKKHFANLFQESAQVKKGFIIVYVIGSYHAITQRPEFDTDRLNNIGIKIGFHCRSRDNWRLVDIMKLI
;
A
#
# COMPACT_ATOMS: atom_id res chain seq x y z
N MET A 1 -48.94 14.80 -30.61
CA MET A 1 -47.58 14.29 -30.95
C MET A 1 -46.55 15.20 -30.28
N HIS A 2 -45.88 14.74 -29.23
CA HIS A 2 -44.75 15.48 -28.66
C HIS A 2 -43.45 14.85 -29.18
N LYS A 3 -42.64 15.66 -29.86
CA LYS A 3 -41.27 15.31 -30.27
C LYS A 3 -40.35 15.62 -29.09
N ILE A 4 -39.72 14.59 -28.52
CA ILE A 4 -38.58 14.77 -27.61
C ILE A 4 -37.32 14.78 -28.47
N LEU A 5 -36.63 15.92 -28.48
CA LEU A 5 -35.32 16.09 -29.10
C LEU A 5 -34.26 15.74 -28.04
N LEU A 6 -33.50 14.67 -28.27
CA LEU A 6 -32.38 14.25 -27.41
C LEU A 6 -31.08 14.81 -28.00
N ILE A 7 -30.52 15.82 -27.33
CA ILE A 7 -29.13 16.26 -27.57
C ILE A 7 -28.29 15.66 -26.45
N LEU A 8 -27.56 14.58 -26.76
CA LEU A 8 -26.50 14.06 -25.90
C LEU A 8 -25.26 14.93 -26.11
N GLY A 9 -24.89 15.71 -25.08
CA GLY A 9 -23.77 16.63 -25.12
C GLY A 9 -22.41 15.92 -25.32
N LEU A 10 -21.60 16.44 -26.23
CA LEU A 10 -20.21 16.03 -26.50
C LEU A 10 -19.26 16.09 -25.29
N SER A 11 -19.69 16.67 -24.17
CA SER A 11 -18.85 16.95 -22.99
C SER A 11 -18.42 15.71 -22.20
N THR A 12 -19.14 14.60 -22.30
CA THR A 12 -18.84 13.39 -21.51
C THR A 12 -17.66 12.59 -22.06
N ILE A 13 -17.39 12.69 -23.36
CA ILE A 13 -16.31 11.93 -24.03
C ILE A 13 -14.92 12.48 -23.63
N LEU A 14 -14.81 13.78 -23.33
CA LEU A 14 -13.53 14.42 -22.96
C LEU A 14 -13.01 14.05 -21.55
N VAL A 15 -13.85 13.50 -20.67
CA VAL A 15 -13.45 13.19 -19.29
C VAL A 15 -12.70 11.85 -19.22
N ILE A 16 -13.00 10.91 -20.13
CA ILE A 16 -12.33 9.59 -20.16
C ILE A 16 -10.89 9.71 -20.66
N SER A 17 -10.56 10.74 -21.46
CA SER A 17 -9.19 10.94 -21.99
C SER A 17 -8.17 11.47 -20.98
N GLN A 18 -8.54 11.66 -19.71
CA GLN A 18 -7.62 12.18 -18.67
C GLN A 18 -7.29 11.20 -17.55
N ILE A 19 -7.79 9.96 -17.60
CA ILE A 19 -7.25 8.91 -16.74
C ILE A 19 -5.88 8.57 -17.32
N LYS A 20 -4.82 9.26 -16.86
CA LYS A 20 -3.44 8.83 -17.09
C LYS A 20 -3.36 7.36 -16.67
N GLU A 21 -2.90 6.51 -17.57
CA GLU A 21 -2.49 5.16 -17.21
C GLU A 21 -1.45 5.31 -16.10
N ALA A 22 -1.80 4.89 -14.88
CA ALA A 22 -0.84 4.79 -13.79
C ALA A 22 0.26 3.85 -14.28
N LYS A 23 1.51 4.32 -14.31
CA LYS A 23 2.63 3.49 -14.74
C LYS A 23 3.00 2.59 -13.57
N ALA A 24 3.14 1.29 -13.83
CA ALA A 24 3.74 0.37 -12.88
C ALA A 24 5.08 0.92 -12.35
N ILE A 25 5.25 0.97 -11.03
CA ILE A 25 6.51 1.32 -10.40
C ILE A 25 7.12 0.03 -9.87
N GLU A 26 8.24 -0.35 -10.47
CA GLU A 26 9.10 -1.42 -9.97
C GLU A 26 10.21 -0.82 -9.11
N PHE A 27 10.42 -1.36 -7.91
CA PHE A 27 11.51 -0.94 -7.03
C PHE A 27 12.05 -2.07 -6.15
N ASP A 28 13.25 -1.86 -5.61
CA ASP A 28 13.89 -2.69 -4.58
C ASP A 28 13.93 -1.91 -3.26
N ALA A 29 13.32 -2.45 -2.20
CA ALA A 29 13.25 -1.81 -0.89
C ALA A 29 14.60 -1.42 -0.29
N ASN A 30 15.68 -2.14 -0.62
CA ASN A 30 17.01 -1.88 -0.08
C ASN A 30 17.73 -0.74 -0.79
N THR A 31 17.29 -0.33 -1.99
CA THR A 31 17.98 0.68 -2.80
C THR A 31 17.10 1.87 -3.18
N PHE A 32 15.79 1.80 -2.95
CA PHE A 32 14.88 2.92 -3.22
C PHE A 32 15.26 4.14 -2.39
N SER A 33 15.64 5.24 -3.05
CA SER A 33 16.18 6.43 -2.39
C SER A 33 15.08 7.36 -1.86
N CYS A 34 15.45 8.19 -0.89
CA CYS A 34 14.63 9.30 -0.43
C CYS A 34 14.28 10.27 -1.56
N GLN A 35 15.21 10.49 -2.51
CA GLN A 35 14.94 11.30 -3.70
C GLN A 35 13.82 10.70 -4.57
N ASN A 36 13.88 9.39 -4.86
CA ASN A 36 12.84 8.72 -5.65
C ASN A 36 11.47 8.80 -4.95
N TYR A 37 11.45 8.62 -3.63
CA TYR A 37 10.24 8.78 -2.83
C TYR A 37 9.69 10.20 -2.89
N TYR A 38 10.55 11.22 -2.75
CA TYR A 38 10.14 12.62 -2.77
C TYR A 38 9.61 13.05 -4.14
N ASP A 39 10.27 12.64 -5.23
CA ASP A 39 9.82 12.91 -6.61
C ASP A 39 8.46 12.26 -6.88
N LEU A 40 8.27 11.04 -6.35
CA LEU A 40 7.00 10.34 -6.44
C LEU A 40 5.90 11.02 -5.61
N ALA A 41 6.18 11.41 -4.36
CA ALA A 41 5.21 12.06 -3.49
C ALA A 41 4.68 13.39 -4.08
N ASN A 42 5.52 14.12 -4.83
CA ASN A 42 5.12 15.33 -5.54
C ASN A 42 4.30 15.07 -6.82
N THR A 43 4.32 13.84 -7.34
CA THR A 43 3.64 13.46 -8.59
C THR A 43 2.35 12.69 -8.33
N ASP A 44 2.38 11.71 -7.42
CA ASP A 44 1.26 10.88 -6.99
C ASP A 44 1.42 10.46 -5.52
N SER A 45 0.65 11.10 -4.64
CA SER A 45 0.67 10.82 -3.19
C SER A 45 0.14 9.42 -2.83
N SER A 46 -0.59 8.77 -3.73
CA SER A 46 -1.16 7.43 -3.49
C SER A 46 -0.09 6.35 -3.67
N GLU A 47 0.76 6.49 -4.69
CA GLU A 47 1.85 5.56 -4.94
C GLU A 47 2.96 5.70 -3.89
N SER A 48 3.32 6.93 -3.51
CA SER A 48 4.29 7.15 -2.44
C SER A 48 3.83 6.52 -1.11
N PHE A 49 2.53 6.60 -0.80
CA PHE A 49 1.93 5.94 0.36
C PHE A 49 2.06 4.41 0.31
N ILE A 50 1.83 3.81 -0.85
CA ILE A 50 1.97 2.35 -1.05
C ILE A 50 3.43 1.94 -0.83
N ILE A 51 4.39 2.64 -1.44
CA ILE A 51 5.81 2.34 -1.31
C ILE A 51 6.27 2.47 0.14
N LEU A 52 5.90 3.57 0.81
CA LEU A 52 6.25 3.76 2.22
C LEU A 52 5.67 2.65 3.08
N THR A 53 4.38 2.34 2.93
CA THR A 53 3.73 1.25 3.66
C THR A 53 4.45 -0.09 3.45
N TYR A 54 4.83 -0.39 2.22
CA TYR A 54 5.58 -1.60 1.89
C TYR A 54 6.95 -1.63 2.59
N ILE A 55 7.76 -0.57 2.44
CA ILE A 55 9.11 -0.51 3.03
C ILE A 55 9.07 -0.53 4.55
N THR A 56 8.12 0.16 5.17
CA THR A 56 7.88 0.08 6.61
C THR A 56 7.57 -1.35 7.05
N SER A 57 6.65 -2.03 6.36
CA SER A 57 6.33 -3.42 6.69
C SER A 57 7.52 -4.36 6.51
N TYR A 58 8.33 -4.14 5.47
CA TYR A 58 9.53 -4.90 5.18
C TYR A 58 10.57 -4.73 6.31
N TYR A 59 10.89 -3.48 6.68
CA TYR A 59 11.81 -3.14 7.77
C TYR A 59 11.37 -3.74 9.10
N HIS A 60 10.13 -3.46 9.52
CA HIS A 60 9.61 -3.91 10.80
C HIS A 60 9.65 -5.44 10.92
N THR A 61 9.31 -6.15 9.83
CA THR A 61 9.33 -7.61 9.82
C THR A 61 10.76 -8.16 9.89
N LEU A 62 11.70 -7.56 9.16
CA LEU A 62 13.12 -7.94 9.16
C LEU A 62 13.76 -7.77 10.55
N HIS A 63 13.34 -6.75 11.30
CA HIS A 63 13.90 -6.41 12.61
C HIS A 63 13.04 -6.87 13.80
N HIS A 64 11.97 -7.64 13.55
CA HIS A 64 11.02 -8.08 14.59
C HIS A 64 10.41 -6.94 15.41
N ILE A 65 10.16 -5.79 14.79
CA ILE A 65 9.55 -4.61 15.39
C ILE A 65 8.04 -4.66 15.14
N THR A 66 7.24 -4.25 16.12
CA THR A 66 5.78 -4.19 15.95
C THR A 66 5.43 -3.11 14.92
N PRO A 67 4.53 -3.38 13.96
CA PRO A 67 4.06 -2.37 13.03
C PRO A 67 3.50 -1.13 13.74
N PRO A 68 3.51 0.05 13.09
CA PRO A 68 2.64 1.13 13.51
C PRO A 68 1.18 0.80 13.18
N ASP A 69 0.24 1.18 14.06
CA ASP A 69 -1.19 1.18 13.70
C ASP A 69 -1.43 2.11 12.50
N PHE A 70 -2.49 1.83 11.74
CA PHE A 70 -2.98 2.67 10.65
C PHE A 70 -3.15 4.14 11.07
N ALA A 71 -3.58 4.38 12.32
CA ALA A 71 -3.74 5.73 12.87
C ALA A 71 -2.42 6.53 12.89
N ASN A 72 -1.27 5.84 13.03
CA ASN A 72 0.05 6.45 13.15
C ASN A 72 0.82 6.49 11.81
N VAL A 73 0.24 5.98 10.71
CA VAL A 73 0.89 5.99 9.39
C VAL A 73 1.02 7.42 8.86
N SER A 74 0.10 8.31 9.21
CA SER A 74 0.20 9.73 8.86
C SER A 74 1.40 10.42 9.52
N ASP A 75 1.65 10.16 10.82
CA ASP A 75 2.83 10.66 11.52
C ASP A 75 4.13 10.08 10.93
N LEU A 76 4.10 8.84 10.46
CA LEU A 76 5.22 8.21 9.79
C LEU A 76 5.51 8.84 8.43
N LEU A 77 4.48 9.13 7.63
CA LEU A 77 4.62 9.87 6.36
C LEU A 77 5.29 11.21 6.61
N GLU A 78 4.77 12.00 7.56
CA GLU A 78 5.29 13.35 7.84
C GLU A 78 6.76 13.31 8.28
N GLN A 79 7.12 12.41 9.19
CA GLN A 79 8.51 12.26 9.64
C GLN A 79 9.43 11.73 8.52
N THR A 80 8.91 10.87 7.64
CA THR A 80 9.65 10.38 6.48
C THR A 80 9.91 11.50 5.48
N ASP A 81 8.90 12.33 5.22
CA ASP A 81 9.02 13.50 4.35
C ASP A 81 10.08 14.47 4.89
N GLN A 82 10.02 14.80 6.19
CA GLN A 82 11.00 15.65 6.86
C GLN A 82 12.43 15.07 6.76
N TYR A 83 12.60 13.76 6.96
CA TYR A 83 13.89 13.10 6.83
C TYR A 83 14.41 13.16 5.39
N CYS A 84 13.58 12.79 4.42
CA CYS A 84 13.96 12.70 3.02
C CYS A 84 14.22 14.07 2.37
N GLN A 85 13.66 15.16 2.91
CA GLN A 85 14.01 16.54 2.54
C GLN A 85 15.44 16.93 2.92
N ILE A 86 16.01 16.30 3.94
CA ILE A 86 17.37 16.59 4.43
C ILE A 86 18.37 15.60 3.84
N HIS A 87 17.96 14.34 3.66
CA HIS A 87 18.83 13.21 3.34
C HIS A 87 18.47 12.55 1.99
N HIS A 88 18.44 13.32 0.91
CA HIS A 88 18.02 12.86 -0.43
C HIS A 88 18.73 11.59 -0.93
N ASN A 89 20.02 11.42 -0.61
CA ASN A 89 20.85 10.31 -1.07
C ASN A 89 20.74 9.05 -0.20
N ASN A 90 20.08 9.13 0.96
CA ASN A 90 19.85 7.95 1.80
C ASN A 90 18.73 7.10 1.22
N THR A 91 18.66 5.83 1.62
CA THR A 91 17.55 4.96 1.23
C THR A 91 16.30 5.31 2.03
N LEU A 92 15.13 5.04 1.47
CA LEU A 92 13.86 5.17 2.19
C LEU A 92 13.81 4.19 3.39
N LEU A 93 14.51 3.06 3.29
CA LEU A 93 14.69 2.12 4.40
C LEU A 93 15.48 2.76 5.56
N ASP A 94 16.55 3.50 5.27
CA ASP A 94 17.30 4.27 6.28
C ASP A 94 16.41 5.31 6.96
N ALA A 95 15.59 6.01 6.19
CA ALA A 95 14.62 6.98 6.71
C ALA A 95 13.66 6.30 7.70
N VAL A 96 13.01 5.22 7.30
CA VAL A 96 12.12 4.43 8.17
C VAL A 96 12.84 3.95 9.43
N SER A 97 14.09 3.48 9.31
CA SER A 97 14.87 3.01 10.46
C SER A 97 15.19 4.10 11.49
N SER A 98 15.24 5.36 11.06
CA SER A 98 15.55 6.51 11.90
C SER A 98 14.33 7.03 12.69
N ILE A 99 13.12 6.66 12.25
CA ILE A 99 11.86 7.16 12.80
C ILE A 99 11.40 6.25 13.94
N ARG A 100 11.26 6.82 15.13
CA ARG A 100 10.73 6.10 16.29
C ARG A 100 9.21 6.27 16.36
N ILE A 101 8.47 5.29 15.89
CA ILE A 101 7.02 5.26 16.09
C ILE A 101 6.73 4.59 17.45
N LYS A 102 5.85 5.16 18.26
CA LYS A 102 5.45 4.56 19.53
C LYS A 102 4.86 3.16 19.28
N ASP A 103 5.40 2.16 19.96
CA ASP A 103 5.00 0.75 19.90
C ASP A 103 3.53 0.56 20.31
N GLN A 104 2.62 0.75 19.36
CA GLN A 104 1.26 0.25 19.41
C GLN A 104 0.79 0.05 17.97
N GLY A 105 0.38 -1.18 17.64
CA GLY A 105 -0.64 -1.33 16.63
C GLY A 105 -0.46 -2.48 15.67
N LEU A 106 -1.36 -3.44 15.79
CA LEU A 106 -1.71 -4.39 14.75
C LEU A 106 -0.64 -5.46 14.43
N ASP A 107 -0.83 -6.65 15.00
CA ASP A 107 -0.17 -7.86 14.52
C ASP A 107 -0.78 -8.28 13.17
N VAL A 108 -0.26 -7.68 12.09
CA VAL A 108 -0.72 -7.91 10.72
C VAL A 108 -0.48 -9.37 10.29
N LEU A 109 0.54 -10.02 10.86
CA LEU A 109 0.85 -11.43 10.58
C LEU A 109 -0.21 -12.39 11.14
N SER A 110 -0.96 -11.99 12.17
CA SER A 110 -2.09 -12.77 12.69
C SER A 110 -3.46 -12.36 12.15
N ILE A 111 -3.54 -11.37 11.25
CA ILE A 111 -4.81 -10.99 10.62
C ILE A 111 -5.34 -12.17 9.81
N THR A 112 -6.54 -12.63 10.17
CA THR A 112 -7.28 -13.64 9.41
C THR A 112 -8.10 -13.01 8.30
N CYS A 113 -8.45 -13.81 7.28
CA CYS A 113 -9.40 -13.44 6.24
C CYS A 113 -10.67 -12.83 6.85
N LYS A 114 -11.30 -13.50 7.82
CA LYS A 114 -12.50 -13.00 8.50
C LYS A 114 -12.27 -11.63 9.15
N LYS A 115 -11.15 -11.41 9.83
CA LYS A 115 -10.85 -10.12 10.48
C LYS A 115 -10.61 -9.00 9.45
N HIS A 116 -9.94 -9.30 8.34
CA HIS A 116 -9.76 -8.36 7.22
C HIS A 116 -11.08 -8.02 6.53
N PHE A 117 -11.94 -9.03 6.30
CA PHE A 117 -13.18 -8.90 5.54
C PHE A 117 -14.42 -8.53 6.42
N ALA A 118 -14.35 -8.63 7.75
CA ALA A 118 -15.44 -8.21 8.65
C ALA A 118 -15.63 -6.68 8.72
N ASN A 119 -14.59 -5.91 8.41
CA ASN A 119 -14.61 -4.44 8.45
C ASN A 119 -14.90 -3.80 7.06
N LEU A 120 -15.38 -4.57 6.07
CA LEU A 120 -15.46 -4.14 4.67
C LEU A 120 -16.55 -3.11 4.34
N PHE A 121 -17.59 -3.00 5.14
CA PHE A 121 -18.84 -2.31 4.78
C PHE A 121 -18.89 -0.83 5.18
N GLN A 122 -17.76 -0.24 5.59
CA GLN A 122 -17.64 1.20 5.89
C GLN A 122 -16.76 1.87 4.82
N GLU A 123 -17.12 3.04 4.28
CA GLU A 123 -16.40 3.70 3.17
C GLU A 123 -14.91 4.00 3.50
N SER A 124 -14.59 4.27 4.76
CA SER A 124 -13.19 4.40 5.25
C SER A 124 -12.38 3.08 5.16
N ALA A 125 -13.02 1.96 4.86
CA ALA A 125 -12.38 0.65 4.82
C ALA A 125 -11.53 0.44 3.56
N GLN A 126 -11.73 1.16 2.45
CA GLN A 126 -10.98 0.89 1.23
C GLN A 126 -9.49 1.24 1.35
N VAL A 127 -9.16 2.41 1.92
CA VAL A 127 -7.77 2.81 2.21
C VAL A 127 -7.14 1.86 3.25
N LYS A 128 -7.90 1.47 4.28
CA LYS A 128 -7.44 0.49 5.29
C LYS A 128 -7.20 -0.91 4.69
N LYS A 129 -8.01 -1.35 3.72
CA LYS A 129 -7.83 -2.61 3.00
C LYS A 129 -6.54 -2.60 2.18
N GLY A 130 -6.32 -1.53 1.43
CA GLY A 130 -5.10 -1.32 0.65
C GLY A 130 -3.87 -1.41 1.56
N PHE A 131 -3.88 -0.67 2.67
CA PHE A 131 -2.82 -0.71 3.68
C PHE A 131 -2.53 -2.12 4.18
N ILE A 132 -3.54 -2.88 4.65
CA ILE A 132 -3.32 -4.24 5.17
C ILE A 132 -2.73 -5.16 4.09
N ILE A 133 -3.20 -5.08 2.85
CA ILE A 133 -2.68 -5.91 1.75
C ILE A 133 -1.22 -5.56 1.46
N VAL A 134 -0.90 -4.28 1.30
CA VAL A 134 0.48 -3.81 1.06
C VAL A 134 1.40 -4.27 2.20
N TYR A 135 0.95 -4.11 3.44
CA TYR A 135 1.70 -4.50 4.64
C TYR A 135 1.96 -6.01 4.67
N VAL A 136 0.93 -6.83 4.40
CA VAL A 136 1.08 -8.30 4.33
C VAL A 136 2.09 -8.70 3.26
N ILE A 137 2.08 -8.03 2.10
CA ILE A 137 3.03 -8.32 1.02
C ILE A 137 4.46 -7.97 1.44
N GLY A 138 4.70 -6.77 1.97
CA GLY A 138 6.04 -6.38 2.39
C GLY A 138 6.57 -7.22 3.56
N SER A 139 5.72 -7.61 4.50
CA SER A 139 6.08 -8.60 5.52
C SER A 139 6.44 -9.98 4.93
N TYR A 140 5.66 -10.48 3.97
CA TYR A 140 5.96 -11.76 3.30
C TYR A 140 7.28 -11.69 2.51
N HIS A 141 7.52 -10.58 1.83
CA HIS A 141 8.75 -10.31 1.10
C HIS A 141 9.97 -10.23 2.02
N ALA A 142 9.85 -9.64 3.21
CA ALA A 142 10.90 -9.68 4.23
C ALA A 142 11.20 -11.11 4.71
N ILE A 143 10.15 -11.91 5.00
CA ILE A 143 10.31 -13.32 5.42
C ILE A 143 11.00 -14.16 4.34
N THR A 144 10.68 -13.90 3.06
CA THR A 144 11.23 -14.65 1.92
C THR A 144 12.49 -14.03 1.32
N GLN A 145 12.99 -12.92 1.88
CA GLN A 145 14.15 -12.15 1.39
C GLN A 145 14.02 -11.75 -0.10
N ARG A 146 12.82 -11.29 -0.49
CA ARG A 146 12.50 -10.81 -1.84
C ARG A 146 12.18 -9.31 -1.79
N PRO A 147 13.18 -8.43 -1.88
CA PRO A 147 12.95 -7.01 -1.67
C PRO A 147 12.20 -6.34 -2.84
N GLU A 148 12.13 -6.99 -4.01
CA GLU A 148 11.50 -6.41 -5.20
C GLU A 148 9.98 -6.35 -5.08
N PHE A 149 9.39 -5.23 -5.49
CA PHE A 149 7.96 -5.00 -5.51
C PHE A 149 7.52 -4.22 -6.75
N ASP A 150 6.30 -4.49 -7.19
CA ASP A 150 5.65 -3.88 -8.35
C ASP A 150 4.20 -3.52 -7.97
N THR A 151 3.81 -2.27 -8.23
CA THR A 151 2.48 -1.75 -7.91
C THR A 151 1.36 -2.43 -8.70
N ASP A 152 1.60 -2.90 -9.93
CA ASP A 152 0.60 -3.64 -10.71
C ASP A 152 0.34 -5.04 -10.14
N ARG A 153 1.37 -5.63 -9.53
CA ARG A 153 1.22 -6.90 -8.78
C ARG A 153 0.31 -6.72 -7.57
N LEU A 154 0.20 -5.53 -6.99
CA LEU A 154 -0.69 -5.28 -5.83
C LEU A 154 -2.15 -5.63 -6.14
N ASN A 155 -2.68 -5.15 -7.27
CA ASN A 155 -4.08 -5.39 -7.65
C ASN A 155 -4.34 -6.89 -7.89
N ASN A 156 -3.41 -7.55 -8.58
CA ASN A 156 -3.50 -9.00 -8.85
C ASN A 156 -3.41 -9.83 -7.56
N ILE A 157 -2.49 -9.48 -6.65
CA ILE A 157 -2.36 -10.14 -5.35
C ILE A 157 -3.61 -9.91 -4.50
N GLY A 158 -4.11 -8.67 -4.43
CA GLY A 158 -5.33 -8.33 -3.69
C GLY A 158 -6.55 -9.12 -4.15
N ILE A 159 -6.73 -9.29 -5.47
CA ILE A 159 -7.79 -10.14 -6.05
C ILE A 159 -7.61 -11.60 -5.63
N LYS A 160 -6.39 -12.15 -5.71
CA LYS A 160 -6.10 -13.53 -5.32
C LYS A 160 -6.32 -13.77 -3.82
N ILE A 161 -5.89 -12.84 -2.96
CA ILE A 161 -6.17 -12.88 -1.52
C ILE A 161 -7.69 -12.90 -1.30
N GLY A 162 -8.42 -11.99 -1.96
CA GLY A 162 -9.88 -11.94 -1.91
C GLY A 162 -10.53 -13.24 -2.34
N PHE A 163 -10.07 -13.87 -3.42
CA PHE A 163 -10.56 -15.16 -3.88
C PHE A 163 -10.34 -16.26 -2.84
N HIS A 164 -9.13 -16.41 -2.31
CA HIS A 164 -8.83 -17.43 -1.31
C HIS A 164 -9.58 -17.22 0.01
N CYS A 165 -9.78 -15.96 0.40
CA CYS A 165 -10.46 -15.65 1.64
C CYS A 165 -11.99 -15.90 1.62
N ARG A 166 -12.61 -16.09 0.44
CA ARG A 166 -14.05 -16.42 0.33
C ARG A 166 -14.45 -17.73 0.99
N SER A 167 -13.51 -18.67 1.17
CA SER A 167 -13.77 -20.00 1.74
C SER A 167 -12.87 -20.34 2.92
N ARG A 168 -12.13 -19.35 3.45
CA ARG A 168 -11.02 -19.57 4.40
C ARG A 168 -10.98 -18.52 5.51
N ASP A 169 -12.13 -18.23 6.10
CA ASP A 169 -12.32 -17.21 7.14
C ASP A 169 -11.22 -17.17 8.22
N ASN A 170 -10.79 -18.33 8.72
CA ASN A 170 -9.82 -18.39 9.83
C ASN A 170 -8.35 -18.45 9.37
N TRP A 171 -8.08 -18.48 8.06
CA TRP A 171 -6.70 -18.48 7.57
C TRP A 171 -6.09 -17.09 7.71
N ARG A 172 -4.81 -17.04 8.09
CA ARG A 172 -4.06 -15.79 8.15
C ARG A 172 -3.70 -15.31 6.76
N LEU A 173 -3.72 -14.00 6.53
CA LEU A 173 -3.39 -13.41 5.23
C LEU A 173 -1.97 -13.77 4.77
N VAL A 174 -1.00 -13.84 5.69
CA VAL A 174 0.38 -14.27 5.38
C VAL A 174 0.46 -15.73 4.91
N ASP A 175 -0.43 -16.60 5.37
CA ASP A 175 -0.48 -17.99 4.91
C ASP A 175 -1.17 -18.10 3.54
N ILE A 176 -2.11 -17.21 3.23
CA ILE A 176 -2.66 -17.07 1.88
C ILE A 176 -1.58 -16.57 0.90
N MET A 177 -0.71 -15.65 1.30
CA MET A 177 0.40 -15.17 0.46
C MET A 177 1.37 -16.28 0.04
N LYS A 178 1.59 -17.30 0.87
CA LYS A 178 2.44 -18.44 0.51
C LYS A 178 1.89 -19.30 -0.63
N LEU A 179 0.59 -19.20 -0.90
CA LEU A 179 -0.09 -19.97 -1.94
C LEU A 179 -0.16 -19.24 -3.29
N ILE A 180 0.03 -17.91 -3.26
CA ILE A 180 -0.12 -17.00 -4.40
C ILE A 180 1.21 -16.86 -5.14
#